data_AF-T1PFC2-F1
#
_entry.id   AF-T1PFC2-F1
#
_cell.length_a   1.000
_cell.length_b   1.000
_cell.length_c   1.000
_cell.angle_alpha   90.00
_cell.angle_beta   90.00
_cell.angle_gamma   90.00
#
_symmetry.space_group_name_H-M   'P 1'
#
loop_
_entity.id
_entity.type
_entity.pdbx_description
1 polymer ?
#
loop_
_entity_poly.entity_id
_entity_poly.type
_entity_poly.pdbx_seq_one_letter_code
_entity_poly.pdbx_strand_id
1 'polypeptide(L)'
;MSLKKGGPPPAPSTGASGVQISMLSQPTNKIPTVTAGYDNEKHNGSRSNNASVNQTKFIRPEMADVPVQQAAGSTLPLVISKKKGGGADDSDDVNYNPFEHRKVEHPTSDLETFVHLLKGSLGSGILAMPMAFLNAGLWFGLVATFLVGTLCTYCVHILVKCAHILCRRRKIPMMGFADVAEQAFLDGPVGLQRWSRFIRFVVNTFLVIDLIGCCCIYLVFVGTNVKQVVDFYMEDSETDIGIRLWIVIITVPLIFMCLVRNLKFLTPFSMVANLLMFVGIIITCTYLFSDTPATTERVGVADVAQWPLFFGTVIFALEGIGVVMSLENDMRNPTHFIGCPSVLNLGMGVVITLYTFVGFFGYLKYGSETAGSITLNLPVEDKLAQSVKLMIAIAIFFTFTLQFYVPMSIIWKGIQHKIAPEKQNWSEYALRVGLVVLCGAIAVALPNLGPFISLIGAVCLSTLGMIVPSIIELAVYHEDPGYGRFNWRLWKNVFLICFGIIGFVTGTYVSILEFHAEFSH
;
A
#
# COMPACT_ATOMS: atom_id res chain seq x y z
N MET A 1 -22.94 54.15 31.12
CA MET A 1 -23.38 55.56 30.93
C MET A 1 -23.03 55.99 29.52
N SER A 2 -23.77 56.92 28.91
CA SER A 2 -23.89 57.02 27.44
C SER A 2 -23.02 58.11 26.79
N LEU A 3 -22.66 57.89 25.50
CA LEU A 3 -22.18 58.89 24.52
C LEU A 3 -20.78 59.51 24.82
N LYS A 4 -20.04 60.11 23.86
CA LYS A 4 -20.45 60.81 22.62
C LYS A 4 -19.29 60.86 21.59
N LYS A 5 -19.59 60.88 20.29
CA LYS A 5 -18.61 61.21 19.21
C LYS A 5 -18.42 62.74 19.08
N GLY A 6 -17.24 63.17 18.62
CA GLY A 6 -16.92 64.54 18.17
C GLY A 6 -15.98 64.51 16.96
N GLY A 7 -16.12 65.46 16.03
CA GLY A 7 -15.54 65.43 14.67
C GLY A 7 -14.26 66.27 14.42
N PRO A 8 -13.85 66.44 13.14
CA PRO A 8 -12.52 66.92 12.65
C PRO A 8 -12.55 68.43 12.29
N PRO A 9 -11.60 69.06 11.51
CA PRO A 9 -10.34 68.65 10.83
C PRO A 9 -9.13 69.57 11.24
N PRO A 10 -8.03 69.88 10.48
CA PRO A 10 -7.51 69.44 9.17
C PRO A 10 -5.98 69.10 9.14
N ALA A 11 -5.23 69.58 8.12
CA ALA A 11 -3.78 69.46 7.82
C ALA A 11 -3.32 70.77 7.08
N PRO A 12 -2.12 70.96 6.44
CA PRO A 12 -0.92 70.09 6.28
C PRO A 12 0.49 70.79 6.32
N SER A 13 1.59 69.99 6.20
CA SER A 13 2.95 70.36 5.70
C SER A 13 3.82 71.32 6.59
N THR A 14 5.17 71.39 6.58
CA THR A 14 6.30 70.93 5.71
C THR A 14 7.60 70.74 6.54
N GLY A 15 8.61 70.00 6.05
CA GLY A 15 10.03 70.40 6.21
C GLY A 15 10.98 69.49 7.04
N ALA A 16 12.08 69.10 6.41
CA ALA A 16 13.22 68.27 6.88
C ALA A 16 14.00 68.85 8.11
N SER A 17 14.91 68.17 8.81
CA SER A 17 15.87 67.12 8.37
C SER A 17 16.47 66.29 9.54
N GLY A 18 16.85 65.03 9.27
CA GLY A 18 18.05 64.38 9.86
C GLY A 18 17.93 63.63 11.20
N VAL A 19 18.01 62.28 11.14
CA VAL A 19 18.98 61.37 11.82
C VAL A 19 18.56 59.91 11.58
N GLN A 20 19.54 59.00 11.45
CA GLN A 20 19.37 57.61 10.98
C GLN A 20 18.70 56.67 11.99
N ILE A 21 17.83 55.76 11.53
CA ILE A 21 17.65 54.42 12.10
C ILE A 21 17.56 53.39 10.96
N SER A 22 18.17 52.21 11.17
CA SER A 22 18.36 51.11 10.22
C SER A 22 17.07 50.51 9.63
N MET A 23 17.10 50.19 8.32
CA MET A 23 16.22 49.19 7.71
C MET A 23 17.01 47.91 7.42
N LEU A 24 16.56 46.77 7.95
CA LEU A 24 17.00 45.44 7.52
C LEU A 24 15.93 44.84 6.61
N SER A 25 16.29 44.61 5.35
CA SER A 25 15.42 44.05 4.32
C SER A 25 15.38 42.52 4.38
N GLN A 26 14.18 41.94 4.23
CA GLN A 26 14.00 40.48 4.08
C GLN A 26 14.38 40.04 2.66
N PRO A 27 15.12 38.92 2.47
CA PRO A 27 15.52 38.47 1.14
C PRO A 27 14.38 37.77 0.40
N THR A 28 14.20 38.13 -0.87
CA THR A 28 13.26 37.47 -1.79
C THR A 28 13.96 36.31 -2.52
N ASN A 29 13.57 35.06 -2.20
CA ASN A 29 14.09 33.89 -2.91
C ASN A 29 13.49 33.79 -4.33
N LYS A 30 14.30 34.10 -5.35
CA LYS A 30 13.99 33.81 -6.75
C LYS A 30 14.32 32.35 -7.07
N ILE A 31 13.38 31.65 -7.69
CA ILE A 31 13.56 30.28 -8.19
C ILE A 31 14.35 30.35 -9.52
N PRO A 32 15.45 29.60 -9.69
CA PRO A 32 16.18 29.57 -10.96
C PRO A 32 15.53 28.60 -11.96
N THR A 33 15.14 29.12 -13.12
CA THR A 33 14.66 28.31 -14.25
C THR A 33 15.83 27.69 -15.00
N VAL A 34 15.91 26.35 -15.06
CA VAL A 34 16.94 25.65 -15.86
C VAL A 34 16.42 25.39 -17.27
N THR A 35 16.97 26.10 -18.25
CA THR A 35 16.76 25.84 -19.68
C THR A 35 17.88 24.95 -20.19
N ALA A 36 17.56 23.82 -20.82
CA ALA A 36 18.57 22.92 -21.39
C ALA A 36 19.04 23.43 -22.76
N GLY A 37 20.21 24.06 -22.80
CA GLY A 37 20.91 24.38 -24.05
C GLY A 37 21.63 23.15 -24.63
N TYR A 38 21.47 22.91 -25.92
CA TYR A 38 22.22 21.92 -26.70
C TYR A 38 23.23 22.67 -27.58
N ASP A 39 24.50 22.73 -27.15
CA ASP A 39 25.56 23.33 -27.95
C ASP A 39 26.36 22.26 -28.71
N ASN A 40 26.38 22.42 -30.03
CA ASN A 40 27.16 21.66 -31.00
C ASN A 40 28.15 22.63 -31.63
N GLU A 41 29.47 22.44 -31.51
CA GLU A 41 30.40 22.97 -32.52
C GLU A 41 31.78 22.28 -32.56
N LYS A 42 32.54 22.53 -33.64
CA LYS A 42 33.66 21.70 -34.14
C LYS A 42 35.04 22.38 -34.02
N HIS A 43 36.07 21.54 -33.94
CA HIS A 43 37.49 21.72 -34.35
C HIS A 43 38.07 23.14 -34.60
N ASN A 44 39.23 23.44 -33.97
CA ASN A 44 40.55 23.33 -34.66
C ASN A 44 41.80 23.49 -33.75
N GLY A 45 42.92 22.85 -34.13
CA GLY A 45 44.27 23.45 -34.04
C GLY A 45 45.18 23.31 -32.78
N SER A 46 46.26 22.53 -32.95
CA SER A 46 47.65 22.81 -32.48
C SER A 46 48.20 22.29 -31.12
N ARG A 47 49.45 21.80 -31.17
CA ARG A 47 50.24 21.07 -30.14
C ARG A 47 50.81 21.95 -28.99
N SER A 48 50.87 21.40 -27.77
CA SER A 48 52.14 21.12 -27.04
C SER A 48 51.91 20.23 -25.79
N ASN A 49 53.00 19.72 -25.18
CA ASN A 49 53.01 18.64 -24.20
C ASN A 49 52.78 19.05 -22.72
N ASN A 50 52.44 18.03 -21.90
CA ASN A 50 52.58 17.92 -20.44
C ASN A 50 51.71 18.83 -19.55
N ALA A 51 50.51 18.35 -19.23
CA ALA A 51 49.93 18.51 -17.89
C ALA A 51 49.01 17.31 -17.57
N SER A 52 48.99 16.93 -16.28
CA SER A 52 48.16 15.88 -15.69
C SER A 52 46.69 15.89 -16.14
N VAL A 53 46.14 14.71 -16.45
CA VAL A 53 44.70 14.51 -16.72
C VAL A 53 43.91 14.73 -15.43
N ASN A 54 43.43 15.96 -15.22
CA ASN A 54 42.44 16.28 -14.20
C ASN A 54 41.08 15.69 -14.59
N GLN A 55 40.83 14.43 -14.23
CA GLN A 55 39.49 13.86 -14.30
C GLN A 55 38.62 14.50 -13.23
N THR A 56 37.60 15.23 -13.65
CA THR A 56 36.88 16.20 -12.82
C THR A 56 36.05 15.50 -11.74
N LYS A 57 36.40 15.68 -10.46
CA LYS A 57 35.56 15.29 -9.31
C LYS A 57 34.28 16.13 -9.31
N PHE A 58 33.20 15.61 -9.90
CA PHE A 58 31.83 16.08 -9.64
C PHE A 58 31.10 15.05 -8.79
N ILE A 59 31.25 15.20 -7.47
CA ILE A 59 30.28 14.66 -6.51
C ILE A 59 29.04 15.56 -6.62
N ARG A 60 27.86 15.02 -6.95
CA ARG A 60 26.60 15.76 -6.88
C ARG A 60 25.96 15.58 -5.50
N PRO A 61 25.84 16.63 -4.67
CA PRO A 61 25.12 16.58 -3.41
C PRO A 61 23.63 16.86 -3.64
N GLU A 62 22.91 15.94 -4.31
CA GLU A 62 21.48 16.11 -4.66
C GLU A 62 20.58 14.93 -4.21
N MET A 63 21.02 14.13 -3.22
CA MET A 63 20.16 13.13 -2.56
C MET A 63 20.09 13.27 -1.03
N ALA A 64 20.60 14.38 -0.48
CA ALA A 64 20.57 14.65 0.96
C ALA A 64 19.28 15.35 1.44
N ASP A 65 18.45 15.86 0.53
CA ASP A 65 17.36 16.81 0.84
C ASP A 65 15.98 16.37 0.30
N VAL A 66 15.75 15.06 0.14
CA VAL A 66 14.43 14.52 -0.20
C VAL A 66 13.65 14.18 1.07
N PRO A 67 12.54 14.87 1.40
CA PRO A 67 11.76 14.59 2.61
C PRO A 67 10.98 13.27 2.50
N VAL A 68 10.85 12.57 3.63
CA VAL A 68 10.25 11.22 3.74
C VAL A 68 8.82 11.12 3.18
N GLN A 69 8.04 12.20 3.24
CA GLN A 69 6.69 12.26 2.64
C GLN A 69 6.68 11.93 1.13
N GLN A 70 7.82 12.01 0.45
CA GLN A 70 7.97 11.73 -0.97
C GLN A 70 8.22 10.23 -1.28
N ALA A 71 8.57 9.42 -0.26
CA ALA A 71 8.92 8.00 -0.39
C ALA A 71 7.75 7.06 -0.76
N ALA A 72 6.50 7.50 -0.56
CA ALA A 72 5.30 6.82 -1.06
C ALA A 72 5.22 6.93 -2.61
N GLY A 73 6.07 6.18 -3.31
CA GLY A 73 6.29 6.26 -4.76
C GLY A 73 7.47 7.16 -5.13
N SER A 74 8.69 6.81 -4.70
CA SER A 74 9.90 7.56 -5.03
C SER A 74 10.30 7.40 -6.51
N THR A 75 11.11 8.30 -7.05
CA THR A 75 11.74 8.22 -8.39
C THR A 75 13.20 8.64 -8.27
N LEU A 76 14.01 7.75 -7.70
CA LEU A 76 15.44 8.02 -7.49
C LEU A 76 16.19 8.20 -8.82
N PRO A 77 17.10 9.18 -8.94
CA PRO A 77 17.97 9.28 -10.10
C PRO A 77 18.91 8.05 -10.17
N LEU A 78 19.14 7.55 -11.38
CA LEU A 78 19.96 6.37 -11.61
C LEU A 78 21.43 6.60 -11.20
N VAL A 79 21.80 6.13 -10.01
CA VAL A 79 23.21 5.95 -9.64
C VAL A 79 23.74 4.77 -10.45
N ILE A 80 24.47 5.09 -11.52
CA ILE A 80 25.14 4.08 -12.35
C ILE A 80 26.16 3.33 -11.49
N SER A 81 26.11 1.99 -11.53
CA SER A 81 27.03 1.12 -10.80
C SER A 81 28.49 1.46 -11.14
N LYS A 82 29.27 1.86 -10.13
CA LYS A 82 30.70 2.14 -10.30
C LYS A 82 31.43 0.81 -10.46
N LYS A 83 31.76 0.46 -11.70
CA LYS A 83 32.51 -0.74 -12.06
C LYS A 83 33.83 -0.76 -11.26
N LYS A 84 34.10 -1.84 -10.49
CA LYS A 84 35.33 -1.98 -9.70
C LYS A 84 36.55 -1.82 -10.61
N GLY A 85 37.34 -0.76 -10.36
CA GLY A 85 38.46 -0.36 -11.19
C GLY A 85 39.35 0.67 -10.50
N GLY A 86 40.18 0.18 -9.57
CA GLY A 86 41.45 0.78 -9.14
C GLY A 86 41.45 2.16 -8.48
N GLY A 87 41.84 2.19 -7.19
CA GLY A 87 42.69 3.26 -6.66
C GLY A 87 42.07 4.22 -5.65
N ALA A 88 42.39 3.98 -4.37
CA ALA A 88 42.46 4.96 -3.27
C ALA A 88 41.16 5.71 -2.88
N ASP A 89 40.27 5.01 -2.16
CA ASP A 89 39.78 5.43 -0.82
C ASP A 89 39.03 4.27 -0.09
N ASP A 90 39.58 3.04 -0.18
CA ASP A 90 38.87 1.80 0.20
C ASP A 90 38.57 1.63 1.72
N SER A 91 38.97 2.56 2.60
CA SER A 91 38.68 2.47 4.05
C SER A 91 37.26 2.91 4.42
N ASP A 92 36.73 3.95 3.77
CA ASP A 92 35.39 4.47 4.05
C ASP A 92 34.29 3.75 3.22
N ASP A 93 34.68 3.10 2.13
CA ASP A 93 33.75 2.38 1.23
C ASP A 93 33.15 1.10 1.85
N VAL A 94 33.78 0.52 2.89
CA VAL A 94 33.34 -0.73 3.53
C VAL A 94 32.21 -0.51 4.55
N ASN A 95 32.08 0.70 5.11
CA ASN A 95 31.24 0.96 6.29
C ASN A 95 30.08 1.95 6.04
N TYR A 96 29.57 2.07 4.80
CA TYR A 96 28.38 2.87 4.55
C TYR A 96 27.14 2.29 5.26
N ASN A 97 26.66 3.02 6.27
CA ASN A 97 25.40 2.75 6.95
C ASN A 97 24.27 3.61 6.33
N PRO A 98 23.33 3.02 5.57
CA PRO A 98 22.22 3.77 4.96
C PRO A 98 21.31 4.44 6.01
N PHE A 99 21.22 3.86 7.20
CA PHE A 99 20.29 4.32 8.24
C PHE A 99 20.75 5.65 8.88
N GLU A 100 22.06 5.90 8.97
CA GLU A 100 22.63 7.19 9.44
C GLU A 100 22.37 8.34 8.46
N HIS A 101 22.06 8.02 7.20
CA HIS A 101 21.83 8.99 6.13
C HIS A 101 20.33 9.24 5.86
N ARG A 102 19.41 8.70 6.69
CA ARG A 102 17.97 8.95 6.62
C ARG A 102 17.60 10.22 7.40
N LYS A 103 16.99 11.22 6.73
CA LYS A 103 16.38 12.40 7.38
C LYS A 103 14.88 12.18 7.62
N VAL A 104 14.51 11.52 8.71
CA VAL A 104 13.10 11.31 9.09
C VAL A 104 12.66 12.42 10.05
N GLU A 105 11.65 13.22 9.68
CA GLU A 105 11.16 14.33 10.55
C GLU A 105 10.52 13.82 11.85
N HIS A 106 9.78 12.71 11.77
CA HIS A 106 9.02 12.13 12.89
C HIS A 106 9.19 10.60 12.89
N PRO A 107 10.33 10.07 13.33
CA PRO A 107 10.62 8.63 13.25
C PRO A 107 9.77 7.83 14.25
N THR A 108 9.17 6.73 13.78
CA THR A 108 8.33 5.86 14.62
C THR A 108 9.17 4.92 15.50
N SER A 109 8.68 4.64 16.70
CA SER A 109 9.21 3.58 17.57
C SER A 109 8.83 2.19 17.06
N ASP A 110 9.50 1.16 17.59
CA ASP A 110 9.21 -0.24 17.25
C ASP A 110 7.76 -0.62 17.58
N LEU A 111 7.21 -0.10 18.68
CA LEU A 111 5.82 -0.35 19.11
C LEU A 111 4.81 0.41 18.23
N GLU A 112 5.06 1.68 17.90
CA GLU A 112 4.20 2.43 16.96
C GLU A 112 4.21 1.77 15.59
N THR A 113 5.37 1.32 15.11
CA THR A 113 5.49 0.61 13.83
C THR A 113 4.79 -0.75 13.87
N PHE A 114 4.86 -1.48 14.98
CA PHE A 114 4.07 -2.70 15.20
C PHE A 114 2.56 -2.41 15.14
N VAL A 115 2.09 -1.38 15.82
CA VAL A 115 0.67 -0.97 15.79
C VAL A 115 0.25 -0.51 14.40
N HIS A 116 1.11 0.21 13.66
CA HIS A 116 0.85 0.60 12.28
C HIS A 116 0.84 -0.59 11.31
N LEU A 117 1.71 -1.59 11.52
CA LEU A 117 1.71 -2.84 10.75
C LEU A 117 0.43 -3.66 11.01
N LEU A 118 0.04 -3.81 12.28
CA LEU A 118 -1.22 -4.44 12.65
C LEU A 118 -2.41 -3.71 12.02
N LYS A 119 -2.48 -2.38 12.14
CA LYS A 119 -3.53 -1.57 11.52
C LYS A 119 -3.54 -1.67 9.99
N GLY A 120 -2.37 -1.71 9.36
CA GLY A 120 -2.23 -1.82 7.91
C GLY A 120 -2.64 -3.18 7.37
N SER A 121 -2.47 -4.24 8.16
CA SER A 121 -2.84 -5.61 7.75
C SER A 121 -4.28 -5.96 8.16
N LEU A 122 -4.67 -5.75 9.43
CA LEU A 122 -5.98 -6.09 10.03
C LEU A 122 -7.19 -5.30 9.49
N GLY A 123 -7.15 -4.83 8.24
CA GLY A 123 -8.26 -4.18 7.55
C GLY A 123 -9.42 -5.15 7.25
N SER A 124 -10.23 -4.82 6.24
CA SER A 124 -11.44 -5.60 5.90
C SER A 124 -11.21 -7.09 5.62
N GLY A 125 -9.97 -7.49 5.30
CA GLY A 125 -9.57 -8.88 5.07
C GLY A 125 -9.94 -9.86 6.19
N ILE A 126 -9.89 -9.42 7.47
CA ILE A 126 -10.30 -10.27 8.60
C ILE A 126 -11.77 -10.72 8.50
N LEU A 127 -12.61 -9.88 7.89
CA LEU A 127 -14.05 -10.11 7.80
C LEU A 127 -14.39 -11.15 6.73
N ALA A 128 -13.51 -11.39 5.76
CA ALA A 128 -13.65 -12.39 4.70
C ALA A 128 -13.03 -13.76 5.05
N MET A 129 -12.27 -13.86 6.15
CA MET A 129 -11.63 -15.10 6.59
C MET A 129 -12.59 -16.29 6.77
N PRO A 130 -13.85 -16.15 7.24
CA PRO A 130 -14.78 -17.27 7.31
C PRO A 130 -15.11 -17.86 5.94
N MET A 131 -15.27 -17.02 4.91
CA MET A 131 -15.49 -17.45 3.52
C MET A 131 -14.27 -18.21 2.97
N ALA A 132 -13.06 -17.83 3.37
CA ALA A 132 -11.88 -18.63 3.06
C ALA A 132 -12.01 -20.04 3.66
N PHE A 133 -12.40 -20.16 4.94
CA PHE A 133 -12.59 -21.45 5.60
C PHE A 133 -13.77 -22.27 5.03
N LEU A 134 -14.82 -21.63 4.50
CA LEU A 134 -15.85 -22.31 3.69
C LEU A 134 -15.23 -23.00 2.47
N ASN A 135 -14.35 -22.30 1.74
CA ASN A 135 -13.73 -22.79 0.50
C ASN A 135 -12.56 -23.77 0.72
N ALA A 136 -12.06 -23.91 1.95
CA ALA A 136 -11.01 -24.86 2.32
C ALA A 136 -11.51 -26.04 3.18
N GLY A 137 -12.58 -25.85 3.95
CA GLY A 137 -12.96 -26.73 5.04
C GLY A 137 -12.18 -26.45 6.34
N LEU A 138 -12.74 -26.86 7.47
CA LEU A 138 -12.34 -26.42 8.81
C LEU A 138 -10.87 -26.75 9.16
N TRP A 139 -10.42 -27.98 8.87
CA TRP A 139 -9.09 -28.47 9.26
C TRP A 139 -8.03 -28.14 8.22
N PHE A 140 -8.36 -28.25 6.93
CA PHE A 140 -7.44 -27.84 5.87
C PHE A 140 -7.23 -26.32 5.89
N GLY A 141 -8.28 -25.53 6.06
CA GLY A 141 -8.20 -24.07 6.21
C GLY A 141 -7.34 -23.64 7.40
N LEU A 142 -7.43 -24.35 8.55
CA LEU A 142 -6.59 -24.10 9.73
C LEU A 142 -5.09 -24.24 9.40
N VAL A 143 -4.69 -25.37 8.83
CA VAL A 143 -3.28 -25.66 8.53
C VAL A 143 -2.78 -24.79 7.36
N ALA A 144 -3.58 -24.65 6.31
CA ALA A 144 -3.21 -23.91 5.12
C ALA A 144 -3.13 -22.39 5.38
N THR A 145 -3.95 -21.82 6.27
CA THR A 145 -3.85 -20.38 6.63
C THR A 145 -2.53 -20.09 7.34
N PHE A 146 -2.11 -20.94 8.29
CA PHE A 146 -0.79 -20.81 8.92
C PHE A 146 0.36 -21.00 7.91
N LEU A 147 0.25 -21.97 6.99
CA LEU A 147 1.26 -22.22 5.96
C LEU A 147 1.41 -21.03 5.00
N VAL A 148 0.31 -20.59 4.39
CA VAL A 148 0.29 -19.45 3.46
C VAL A 148 0.70 -18.16 4.18
N GLY A 149 0.21 -17.93 5.40
CA GLY A 149 0.62 -16.81 6.26
C GLY A 149 2.13 -16.77 6.50
N THR A 150 2.74 -17.92 6.82
CA THR A 150 4.19 -18.02 7.01
C THR A 150 4.95 -17.79 5.71
N LEU A 151 4.47 -18.31 4.58
CA LEU A 151 5.08 -18.09 3.25
C LEU A 151 5.02 -16.61 2.81
N CYS A 152 3.88 -15.94 2.98
CA CYS A 152 3.73 -14.51 2.70
C CYS A 152 4.65 -13.67 3.60
N THR A 153 4.64 -13.92 4.92
CA THR A 153 5.54 -13.25 5.88
C THR A 153 7.00 -13.43 5.50
N TYR A 154 7.39 -14.63 5.08
CA TYR A 154 8.73 -14.94 4.63
C TYR A 154 9.13 -14.18 3.35
N CYS A 155 8.23 -14.05 2.38
CA CYS A 155 8.48 -13.26 1.17
C CYS A 155 8.64 -11.76 1.47
N VAL A 156 7.82 -11.21 2.38
CA VAL A 156 7.95 -9.82 2.87
C VAL A 156 9.28 -9.62 3.61
N HIS A 157 9.69 -10.58 4.46
CA HIS A 157 10.98 -10.54 5.15
C HIS A 157 12.17 -10.55 4.17
N ILE A 158 12.10 -11.37 3.12
CA ILE A 158 13.09 -11.39 2.02
C ILE A 158 13.16 -10.03 1.32
N LEU A 159 12.01 -9.43 1.00
CA LEU A 159 11.96 -8.14 0.32
C LEU A 159 12.71 -7.05 1.11
N VAL A 160 12.41 -6.91 2.41
CA VAL A 160 13.10 -5.92 3.27
C VAL A 160 14.58 -6.24 3.40
N LYS A 161 14.95 -7.51 3.56
CA LYS A 161 16.35 -7.94 3.62
C LYS A 161 17.11 -7.60 2.33
N CYS A 162 16.49 -7.78 1.17
CA CYS A 162 17.06 -7.39 -0.12
C CYS A 162 17.18 -5.87 -0.23
N ALA A 163 16.18 -5.11 0.23
CA ALA A 163 16.24 -3.66 0.31
C ALA A 163 17.43 -3.18 1.15
N HIS A 164 17.64 -3.76 2.34
CA HIS A 164 18.79 -3.44 3.22
C HIS A 164 20.14 -3.69 2.54
N ILE A 165 20.31 -4.83 1.87
CA ILE A 165 21.53 -5.16 1.12
C ILE A 165 21.77 -4.13 0.02
N LEU A 166 20.71 -3.77 -0.70
CA LEU A 166 20.77 -2.93 -1.88
C LEU A 166 20.96 -1.44 -1.52
N CYS A 167 20.37 -0.96 -0.42
CA CYS A 167 20.65 0.35 0.18
C CYS A 167 22.15 0.49 0.46
N ARG A 168 22.77 -0.54 1.05
CA ARG A 168 24.23 -0.58 1.29
C ARG A 168 25.03 -0.59 -0.01
N ARG A 169 24.70 -1.45 -0.98
CA ARG A 169 25.42 -1.58 -2.27
C ARG A 169 25.33 -0.33 -3.15
N ARG A 170 24.19 0.36 -3.17
CA ARG A 170 23.93 1.53 -4.03
C ARG A 170 24.19 2.87 -3.34
N LYS A 171 24.48 2.86 -2.04
CA LYS A 171 24.57 4.07 -1.19
C LYS A 171 23.29 4.92 -1.22
N ILE A 172 22.14 4.25 -1.15
CA ILE A 172 20.81 4.86 -1.13
C ILE A 172 20.26 4.69 0.30
N PRO A 173 19.79 5.75 0.97
CA PRO A 173 19.38 5.66 2.37
C PRO A 173 18.06 4.89 2.57
N MET A 174 17.14 4.99 1.60
CA MET A 174 15.79 4.43 1.66
C MET A 174 15.25 4.10 0.25
N MET A 175 14.40 3.08 0.13
CA MET A 175 13.78 2.68 -1.14
C MET A 175 12.32 2.28 -0.95
N GLY A 176 11.47 2.60 -1.93
CA GLY A 176 10.12 2.02 -2.05
C GLY A 176 10.18 0.66 -2.77
N PHE A 177 9.10 -0.11 -2.71
CA PHE A 177 9.06 -1.47 -3.27
C PHE A 177 9.45 -1.52 -4.77
N ALA A 178 8.91 -0.61 -5.60
CA ALA A 178 9.27 -0.53 -7.01
C ALA A 178 10.74 -0.13 -7.26
N ASP A 179 11.35 0.66 -6.36
CA ASP A 179 12.78 1.02 -6.44
C ASP A 179 13.66 -0.18 -6.09
N VAL A 180 13.30 -0.96 -5.05
CA VAL A 180 14.00 -2.21 -4.70
C VAL A 180 13.97 -3.18 -5.88
N ALA A 181 12.84 -3.30 -6.58
CA ALA A 181 12.71 -4.14 -7.76
C ALA A 181 13.61 -3.67 -8.93
N GLU A 182 13.60 -2.38 -9.25
CA GLU A 182 14.46 -1.81 -10.30
C GLU A 182 15.94 -2.00 -9.99
N GLN A 183 16.34 -1.61 -8.78
CA GLN A 183 17.74 -1.65 -8.36
C GLN A 183 18.26 -3.10 -8.24
N ALA A 184 17.41 -4.06 -7.87
CA ALA A 184 17.76 -5.48 -7.83
C ALA A 184 18.05 -6.01 -9.24
N PHE A 185 17.25 -5.62 -10.24
CA PHE A 185 17.51 -5.99 -11.63
C PHE A 185 18.76 -5.32 -12.19
N LEU A 186 19.08 -4.08 -11.77
CA LEU A 186 20.34 -3.41 -12.12
C LEU A 186 21.57 -4.03 -11.45
N ASP A 187 21.41 -4.68 -10.28
CA ASP A 187 22.48 -5.41 -9.57
C ASP A 187 22.59 -6.88 -10.00
N GLY A 188 21.55 -7.41 -10.63
CA GLY A 188 21.50 -8.77 -11.16
C GLY A 188 22.28 -8.95 -12.48
N PRO A 189 22.19 -10.15 -13.09
CA PRO A 189 22.94 -10.51 -14.28
C PRO A 189 22.64 -9.57 -15.46
N VAL A 190 23.60 -9.41 -16.37
CA VAL A 190 23.55 -8.49 -17.53
C VAL A 190 22.27 -8.64 -18.39
N GLY A 191 21.69 -9.84 -18.45
CA GLY A 191 20.40 -10.09 -19.11
C GLY A 191 19.21 -9.42 -18.42
N LEU A 192 19.17 -9.42 -17.08
CA LEU A 192 18.12 -8.82 -16.26
C LEU A 192 18.18 -7.28 -16.24
N GLN A 193 19.37 -6.69 -16.30
CA GLN A 193 19.57 -5.23 -16.19
C GLN A 193 18.75 -4.43 -17.21
N ARG A 194 18.51 -5.00 -18.40
CA ARG A 194 17.66 -4.42 -19.46
C ARG A 194 16.18 -4.33 -19.09
N TRP A 195 15.71 -5.17 -18.18
CA TRP A 195 14.32 -5.27 -17.71
C TRP A 195 14.06 -4.49 -16.42
N SER A 196 15.05 -3.78 -15.88
CA SER A 196 14.94 -2.98 -14.64
C SER A 196 13.76 -1.99 -14.64
N ARG A 197 13.62 -1.20 -15.71
CA ARG A 197 12.46 -0.29 -15.88
C ARG A 197 11.13 -1.03 -16.07
N PHE A 198 11.15 -2.23 -16.65
CA PHE A 198 9.94 -3.04 -16.84
C PHE A 198 9.44 -3.59 -15.50
N ILE A 199 10.31 -4.18 -14.67
CA ILE A 199 9.89 -4.68 -13.35
C ILE A 199 9.40 -3.53 -12.45
N ARG A 200 10.03 -2.35 -12.52
CA ARG A 200 9.55 -1.12 -11.84
C ARG A 200 8.13 -0.75 -12.26
N PHE A 201 7.85 -0.81 -13.56
CA PHE A 201 6.52 -0.52 -14.12
C PHE A 201 5.50 -1.58 -13.69
N VAL A 202 5.86 -2.87 -13.74
CA VAL A 202 5.03 -3.99 -13.27
C VAL A 202 4.65 -3.80 -11.80
N VAL A 203 5.62 -3.58 -10.90
CA VAL A 203 5.36 -3.41 -9.46
C VAL A 203 4.45 -2.21 -9.18
N ASN A 204 4.71 -1.05 -9.78
CA ASN A 204 3.83 0.11 -9.62
C ASN A 204 2.43 -0.12 -10.20
N THR A 205 2.32 -0.83 -11.33
CA THR A 205 1.02 -1.12 -11.97
C THR A 205 0.19 -2.06 -11.11
N PHE A 206 0.78 -3.17 -10.65
CA PHE A 206 0.08 -4.10 -9.75
C PHE A 206 -0.27 -3.43 -8.41
N LEU A 207 0.60 -2.60 -7.82
CA LEU A 207 0.26 -1.85 -6.60
C LEU A 207 -0.93 -0.91 -6.82
N VAL A 208 -1.03 -0.25 -7.97
CA VAL A 208 -2.17 0.61 -8.30
C VAL A 208 -3.45 -0.21 -8.51
N ILE A 209 -3.37 -1.36 -9.19
CA ILE A 209 -4.53 -2.25 -9.40
C ILE A 209 -5.02 -2.83 -8.07
N ASP A 210 -4.10 -3.26 -7.20
CA ASP A 210 -4.36 -3.77 -5.85
C ASP A 210 -5.17 -2.75 -5.03
N LEU A 211 -4.61 -1.54 -4.87
CA LEU A 211 -5.21 -0.46 -4.07
C LEU A 211 -6.56 0.04 -4.63
N ILE A 212 -6.71 0.08 -5.97
CA ILE A 212 -8.01 0.39 -6.62
C ILE A 212 -9.00 -0.77 -6.42
N GLY A 213 -8.55 -2.02 -6.49
CA GLY A 213 -9.34 -3.22 -6.21
C GLY A 213 -9.89 -3.23 -4.79
N CYS A 214 -9.04 -2.99 -3.79
CA CYS A 214 -9.46 -2.84 -2.39
C CYS A 214 -10.49 -1.71 -2.22
N CYS A 215 -10.30 -0.57 -2.89
CA CYS A 215 -11.30 0.51 -2.92
C CYS A 215 -12.65 0.05 -3.52
N CYS A 216 -12.66 -0.76 -4.58
CA CYS A 216 -13.89 -1.31 -5.14
C CYS A 216 -14.58 -2.28 -4.17
N ILE A 217 -13.82 -3.18 -3.54
CA ILE A 217 -14.31 -4.12 -2.52
C ILE A 217 -14.92 -3.36 -1.33
N TYR A 218 -14.32 -2.25 -0.91
CA TYR A 218 -14.86 -1.40 0.16
C TYR A 218 -16.21 -0.77 -0.23
N LEU A 219 -16.38 -0.32 -1.48
CA LEU A 219 -17.67 0.20 -1.97
C LEU A 219 -18.76 -0.86 -1.93
N VAL A 220 -18.46 -2.07 -2.41
CA VAL A 220 -19.36 -3.23 -2.33
C VAL A 220 -19.71 -3.53 -0.87
N PHE A 221 -18.72 -3.66 0.00
CA PHE A 221 -18.88 -3.96 1.43
C PHE A 221 -19.83 -2.99 2.14
N VAL A 222 -19.60 -1.68 1.96
CA VAL A 222 -20.41 -0.64 2.60
C VAL A 222 -21.83 -0.67 2.02
N GLY A 223 -21.97 -0.88 0.71
CA GLY A 223 -23.25 -1.09 0.05
C GLY A 223 -24.05 -2.25 0.64
N THR A 224 -23.43 -3.43 0.78
CA THR A 224 -24.13 -4.63 1.27
C THR A 224 -24.53 -4.51 2.74
N ASN A 225 -23.66 -3.93 3.58
CA ASN A 225 -23.96 -3.77 5.01
C ASN A 225 -25.01 -2.68 5.28
N VAL A 226 -24.98 -1.57 4.54
CA VAL A 226 -26.00 -0.51 4.66
C VAL A 226 -27.34 -1.02 4.12
N LYS A 227 -27.36 -1.70 2.96
CA LYS A 227 -28.60 -2.29 2.41
C LYS A 227 -29.27 -3.23 3.42
N GLN A 228 -28.55 -4.20 3.98
CA GLN A 228 -29.11 -5.14 4.96
C GLN A 228 -29.78 -4.48 6.17
N VAL A 229 -29.25 -3.35 6.67
CA VAL A 229 -29.83 -2.64 7.82
C VAL A 229 -31.01 -1.76 7.39
N VAL A 230 -30.95 -1.15 6.20
CA VAL A 230 -32.03 -0.28 5.72
C VAL A 230 -33.24 -1.09 5.24
N ASP A 231 -33.03 -2.20 4.54
CA ASP A 231 -34.10 -3.10 4.09
C ASP A 231 -34.95 -3.57 5.29
N PHE A 232 -34.33 -3.93 6.42
CA PHE A 232 -35.04 -4.32 7.67
C PHE A 232 -35.95 -3.22 8.23
N TYR A 233 -35.65 -1.94 7.99
CA TYR A 233 -36.51 -0.81 8.39
C TYR A 233 -37.46 -0.33 7.27
N MET A 234 -37.33 -0.87 6.07
CA MET A 234 -38.09 -0.49 4.88
C MET A 234 -38.90 -1.66 4.29
N GLU A 235 -39.11 -2.76 5.02
CA GLU A 235 -39.90 -3.93 4.58
C GLU A 235 -41.31 -3.56 4.07
N ASP A 236 -41.93 -2.49 4.59
CA ASP A 236 -43.23 -1.96 4.13
C ASP A 236 -43.20 -1.17 2.80
N SER A 237 -42.03 -0.99 2.18
CA SER A 237 -41.86 -0.23 0.93
C SER A 237 -41.60 -1.14 -0.27
N GLU A 238 -42.52 -1.17 -1.25
CA GLU A 238 -42.42 -1.99 -2.48
C GLU A 238 -41.18 -1.73 -3.37
N THR A 239 -40.36 -0.72 -3.02
CA THR A 239 -39.10 -0.41 -3.72
C THR A 239 -37.93 -1.23 -3.16
N ASP A 240 -37.76 -2.48 -3.61
CA ASP A 240 -36.46 -3.15 -3.43
C ASP A 240 -35.37 -2.43 -4.24
N ILE A 241 -34.56 -1.65 -3.51
CA ILE A 241 -33.41 -0.98 -4.09
C ILE A 241 -32.26 -1.98 -4.21
N GLY A 242 -32.07 -2.49 -5.43
CA GLY A 242 -30.98 -3.42 -5.74
C GLY A 242 -29.60 -2.89 -5.36
N ILE A 243 -28.71 -3.78 -4.93
CA ILE A 243 -27.37 -3.48 -4.37
C ILE A 243 -26.54 -2.49 -5.22
N ARG A 244 -26.68 -2.54 -6.54
CA ARG A 244 -25.98 -1.66 -7.48
C ARG A 244 -26.31 -0.18 -7.26
N LEU A 245 -27.56 0.16 -6.90
CA LEU A 245 -27.93 1.55 -6.63
C LEU A 245 -27.38 2.02 -5.27
N TRP A 246 -27.35 1.15 -4.26
CA TRP A 246 -26.69 1.45 -2.97
C TRP A 246 -25.21 1.79 -3.15
N ILE A 247 -24.48 1.04 -3.97
CA ILE A 247 -23.08 1.33 -4.32
C ILE A 247 -22.96 2.73 -4.97
N VAL A 248 -23.86 3.11 -5.89
CA VAL A 248 -23.88 4.45 -6.48
C VAL A 248 -24.16 5.53 -5.43
N ILE A 249 -25.16 5.33 -4.56
CA ILE A 249 -25.52 6.26 -3.48
C ILE A 249 -24.33 6.51 -2.54
N ILE A 250 -23.56 5.48 -2.20
CA ILE A 250 -22.37 5.57 -1.35
C ILE A 250 -21.16 6.17 -2.08
N THR A 251 -21.06 5.98 -3.40
CA THR A 251 -19.99 6.57 -4.22
C THR A 251 -20.08 8.10 -4.25
N VAL A 252 -21.29 8.68 -4.28
CA VAL A 252 -21.50 10.15 -4.32
C VAL A 252 -20.80 10.90 -3.16
N PRO A 253 -21.04 10.60 -1.87
CA PRO A 253 -20.34 11.27 -0.77
C PRO A 253 -18.83 10.93 -0.72
N LEU A 254 -18.41 9.76 -1.20
CA LEU A 254 -16.99 9.41 -1.29
C LEU A 254 -16.24 10.24 -2.34
N ILE A 255 -16.87 10.61 -3.45
CA ILE A 255 -16.30 11.57 -4.41
C ILE A 255 -15.93 12.85 -3.65
N PHE A 256 -16.87 13.42 -2.88
CA PHE A 256 -16.65 14.65 -2.09
C PHE A 256 -15.51 14.51 -1.06
N MET A 257 -15.42 13.40 -0.34
CA MET A 257 -14.31 13.15 0.59
C MET A 257 -12.95 13.00 -0.12
N CYS A 258 -12.90 12.36 -1.28
CA CYS A 258 -11.63 12.08 -1.98
C CYS A 258 -11.00 13.30 -2.68
N LEU A 259 -11.72 14.43 -2.80
CA LEU A 259 -11.12 15.71 -3.19
C LEU A 259 -10.20 16.30 -2.10
N VAL A 260 -10.25 15.81 -0.85
CA VAL A 260 -9.37 16.31 0.23
C VAL A 260 -7.91 15.91 -0.04
N ARG A 261 -7.09 16.89 -0.44
CA ARG A 261 -5.67 16.68 -0.80
C ARG A 261 -4.74 16.50 0.41
N ASN A 262 -5.11 17.01 1.58
CA ASN A 262 -4.24 17.03 2.76
C ASN A 262 -4.65 15.95 3.77
N LEU A 263 -3.84 14.90 3.87
CA LEU A 263 -4.01 13.76 4.77
C LEU A 263 -4.22 14.17 6.25
N LYS A 264 -3.69 15.31 6.68
CA LYS A 264 -3.83 15.79 8.07
C LYS A 264 -5.30 16.00 8.48
N PHE A 265 -6.18 16.32 7.54
CA PHE A 265 -7.63 16.42 7.80
C PHE A 265 -8.33 15.05 7.88
N LEU A 266 -7.74 14.00 7.30
CA LEU A 266 -8.27 12.64 7.32
C LEU A 266 -7.78 11.82 8.53
N THR A 267 -6.69 12.23 9.18
CA THR A 267 -6.16 11.62 10.41
C THR A 267 -7.23 11.40 11.52
N PRO A 268 -8.05 12.39 11.93
CA PRO A 268 -9.06 12.17 12.97
C PRO A 268 -10.15 11.16 12.53
N PHE A 269 -10.58 11.20 11.28
CA PHE A 269 -11.52 10.21 10.72
C PHE A 269 -10.90 8.80 10.71
N SER A 270 -9.60 8.69 10.42
CA SER A 270 -8.87 7.42 10.55
C SER A 270 -8.92 6.89 11.98
N MET A 271 -8.69 7.72 12.99
CA MET A 271 -8.71 7.29 14.39
C MET A 271 -10.08 6.74 14.80
N VAL A 272 -11.15 7.45 14.43
CA VAL A 272 -12.54 6.97 14.63
C VAL A 272 -12.78 5.66 13.88
N ALA A 273 -12.36 5.55 12.63
CA ALA A 273 -12.51 4.34 11.82
C ALA A 273 -11.85 3.11 12.47
N ASN A 274 -10.62 3.21 12.96
CA ASN A 274 -9.95 2.07 13.61
C ASN A 274 -10.66 1.68 14.91
N LEU A 275 -11.16 2.65 15.68
CA LEU A 275 -11.91 2.39 16.91
C LEU A 275 -13.23 1.67 16.61
N LEU A 276 -13.99 2.15 15.62
CA LEU A 276 -15.24 1.52 15.18
C LEU A 276 -14.99 0.10 14.64
N MET A 277 -13.93 -0.10 13.85
CA MET A 277 -13.51 -1.42 13.35
C MET A 277 -13.15 -2.35 14.52
N PHE A 278 -12.32 -1.90 15.46
CA PHE A 278 -11.86 -2.71 16.60
C PHE A 278 -13.02 -3.13 17.52
N VAL A 279 -13.90 -2.18 17.89
CA VAL A 279 -15.09 -2.49 18.69
C VAL A 279 -16.07 -3.38 17.92
N GLY A 280 -16.27 -3.11 16.62
CA GLY A 280 -17.11 -3.95 15.76
C GLY A 280 -16.62 -5.40 15.67
N ILE A 281 -15.30 -5.62 15.55
CA ILE A 281 -14.70 -6.96 15.56
C ILE A 281 -14.89 -7.63 16.94
N ILE A 282 -14.70 -6.91 18.05
CA ILE A 282 -14.94 -7.46 19.40
C ILE A 282 -16.39 -7.93 19.59
N ILE A 283 -17.36 -7.12 19.18
CA ILE A 283 -18.78 -7.48 19.28
C ILE A 283 -19.09 -8.64 18.31
N THR A 284 -18.54 -8.63 17.09
CA THR A 284 -18.64 -9.75 16.15
C THR A 284 -18.16 -11.05 16.81
N CYS A 285 -17.00 -11.03 17.47
CA CYS A 285 -16.49 -12.18 18.21
C CYS A 285 -17.44 -12.68 19.30
N THR A 286 -18.23 -11.82 19.96
CA THR A 286 -19.23 -12.34 20.93
C THR A 286 -20.33 -13.18 20.28
N TYR A 287 -20.79 -12.82 19.08
CA TYR A 287 -21.74 -13.64 18.31
C TYR A 287 -21.13 -14.95 17.80
N LEU A 288 -19.82 -14.99 17.56
CA LEU A 288 -19.12 -16.22 17.13
C LEU A 288 -19.10 -17.29 18.22
N PHE A 289 -19.11 -16.90 19.51
CA PHE A 289 -19.06 -17.84 20.63
C PHE A 289 -20.43 -18.23 21.19
N SER A 290 -21.48 -17.45 20.93
CA SER A 290 -22.86 -17.83 21.21
C SER A 290 -23.28 -19.04 20.36
N ASP A 291 -23.80 -20.10 21.00
CA ASP A 291 -24.35 -21.30 20.36
C ASP A 291 -23.48 -21.87 19.23
N THR A 292 -22.24 -22.26 19.58
CA THR A 292 -21.30 -22.88 18.64
C THR A 292 -21.63 -24.37 18.42
N PRO A 293 -21.84 -24.81 17.17
CA PRO A 293 -22.12 -26.22 16.86
C PRO A 293 -20.87 -27.08 16.98
N ALA A 294 -21.03 -28.42 16.98
CA ALA A 294 -19.89 -29.32 17.10
C ALA A 294 -19.00 -29.26 15.85
N THR A 295 -17.69 -29.36 16.03
CA THR A 295 -16.71 -29.34 14.92
C THR A 295 -16.88 -30.49 13.92
N THR A 296 -17.56 -31.57 14.32
CA THR A 296 -17.94 -32.71 13.47
C THR A 296 -19.09 -32.43 12.51
N GLU A 297 -19.86 -31.35 12.71
CA GLU A 297 -20.97 -30.96 11.84
C GLU A 297 -20.50 -30.14 10.62
N ARG A 298 -19.21 -29.81 10.54
CA ARG A 298 -18.62 -28.99 9.47
C ARG A 298 -17.69 -29.80 8.58
N VAL A 299 -17.63 -29.40 7.30
CA VAL A 299 -16.77 -30.06 6.32
C VAL A 299 -15.31 -29.81 6.70
N GLY A 300 -14.58 -30.87 7.04
CA GLY A 300 -13.19 -30.78 7.49
C GLY A 300 -12.20 -30.39 6.38
N VAL A 301 -12.49 -30.80 5.15
CA VAL A 301 -11.73 -30.49 3.92
C VAL A 301 -12.75 -30.29 2.79
N ALA A 302 -12.80 -29.09 2.22
CA ALA A 302 -13.66 -28.78 1.08
C ALA A 302 -13.08 -29.27 -0.25
N ASP A 303 -13.88 -29.24 -1.31
CA ASP A 303 -13.46 -29.66 -2.65
C ASP A 303 -12.23 -28.85 -3.14
N VAL A 304 -11.30 -29.55 -3.79
CA VAL A 304 -10.04 -29.00 -4.30
C VAL A 304 -10.30 -27.90 -5.34
N ALA A 305 -11.43 -27.94 -6.03
CA ALA A 305 -11.87 -26.88 -6.94
C ALA A 305 -12.04 -25.51 -6.26
N GLN A 306 -12.32 -25.47 -4.96
CA GLN A 306 -12.56 -24.26 -4.16
C GLN A 306 -11.29 -23.71 -3.48
N TRP A 307 -10.23 -24.53 -3.39
CA TRP A 307 -8.96 -24.13 -2.75
C TRP A 307 -8.29 -22.89 -3.39
N PRO A 308 -8.38 -22.63 -4.71
CA PRO A 308 -7.90 -21.37 -5.29
C PRO A 308 -8.61 -20.14 -4.74
N LEU A 309 -9.90 -20.25 -4.41
CA LEU A 309 -10.65 -19.14 -3.84
C LEU A 309 -10.21 -18.84 -2.41
N PHE A 310 -10.07 -19.89 -1.59
CA PHE A 310 -9.44 -19.81 -0.26
C PHE A 310 -8.07 -19.13 -0.35
N PHE A 311 -7.24 -19.55 -1.30
CA PHE A 311 -5.89 -19.00 -1.47
C PHE A 311 -5.91 -17.50 -1.78
N GLY A 312 -6.73 -17.07 -2.75
CA GLY A 312 -6.91 -15.65 -3.07
C GLY A 312 -7.40 -14.85 -1.87
N THR A 313 -8.40 -15.35 -1.13
CA THR A 313 -8.96 -14.67 0.05
C THR A 313 -7.98 -14.60 1.22
N VAL A 314 -7.20 -15.65 1.49
CA VAL A 314 -6.18 -15.62 2.56
C VAL A 314 -5.04 -14.67 2.23
N ILE A 315 -4.56 -14.66 0.98
CA ILE A 315 -3.49 -13.74 0.59
C ILE A 315 -4.01 -12.29 0.53
N PHE A 316 -5.25 -12.07 0.10
CA PHE A 316 -5.94 -10.78 0.25
C PHE A 316 -6.05 -10.33 1.72
N ALA A 317 -6.42 -11.23 2.63
CA ALA A 317 -6.47 -10.88 4.03
C ALA A 317 -5.08 -10.47 4.55
N LEU A 318 -4.02 -11.16 4.11
CA LEU A 318 -2.62 -10.87 4.42
C LEU A 318 -2.03 -9.71 3.59
N GLU A 319 -2.85 -8.85 2.98
CA GLU A 319 -2.41 -7.58 2.38
C GLU A 319 -1.61 -6.77 3.40
N GLY A 320 -0.58 -6.07 2.91
CA GLY A 320 0.31 -5.26 3.76
C GLY A 320 1.64 -4.92 3.09
N ILE A 321 2.04 -5.66 2.07
CA ILE A 321 3.31 -5.45 1.36
C ILE A 321 3.44 -4.04 0.76
N GLY A 322 2.33 -3.41 0.37
CA GLY A 322 2.30 -2.01 -0.10
C GLY A 322 2.72 -1.00 0.96
N VAL A 323 2.46 -1.26 2.25
CA VAL A 323 2.82 -0.37 3.36
C VAL A 323 4.12 -0.77 4.09
N VAL A 324 4.56 -2.03 3.97
CA VAL A 324 5.77 -2.54 4.65
C VAL A 324 7.00 -1.66 4.41
N MET A 325 7.27 -1.28 3.15
CA MET A 325 8.45 -0.46 2.86
C MET A 325 8.34 0.95 3.42
N SER A 326 7.16 1.57 3.47
CA SER A 326 6.98 2.85 4.17
C SER A 326 7.18 2.70 5.68
N LEU A 327 6.64 1.64 6.29
CA LEU A 327 6.79 1.39 7.72
C LEU A 327 8.26 1.19 8.13
N GLU A 328 9.03 0.41 7.38
CA GLU A 328 10.48 0.26 7.61
C GLU A 328 11.23 1.58 7.39
N ASN A 329 10.81 2.38 6.41
CA ASN A 329 11.46 3.64 6.08
C ASN A 329 11.26 4.72 7.16
N ASP A 330 10.10 4.72 7.83
CA ASP A 330 9.73 5.67 8.88
C ASP A 330 10.29 5.29 10.27
N MET A 331 10.77 4.07 10.47
CA MET A 331 11.32 3.61 11.75
C MET A 331 12.56 4.37 12.22
N ARG A 332 12.63 4.62 13.53
CA ARG A 332 13.85 5.09 14.21
C ARG A 332 15.00 4.09 14.10
N ASN A 333 14.73 2.80 14.21
CA ASN A 333 15.73 1.72 14.16
C ASN A 333 15.33 0.66 13.09
N PRO A 334 15.56 0.90 11.79
CA PRO A 334 15.00 0.05 10.74
C PRO A 334 15.55 -1.39 10.72
N THR A 335 16.72 -1.61 11.33
CA THR A 335 17.28 -2.94 11.59
C THR A 335 16.39 -3.80 12.49
N HIS A 336 15.62 -3.19 13.40
CA HIS A 336 14.70 -3.89 14.31
C HIS A 336 13.46 -4.47 13.59
N PHE A 337 13.15 -4.01 12.37
CA PHE A 337 12.00 -4.48 11.61
C PHE A 337 12.08 -5.99 11.30
N ILE A 338 13.27 -6.45 10.87
CA ILE A 338 13.56 -7.87 10.61
C ILE A 338 14.56 -8.50 11.60
N GLY A 339 15.35 -7.68 12.32
CA GLY A 339 16.31 -8.11 13.35
C GLY A 339 15.63 -8.49 14.67
N CYS A 340 16.26 -8.19 15.81
CA CYS A 340 15.60 -8.29 17.13
C CYS A 340 15.05 -6.89 17.50
N PRO A 341 13.79 -6.73 17.95
CA PRO A 341 12.78 -7.74 18.32
C PRO A 341 11.92 -8.31 17.16
N SER A 342 12.20 -7.98 15.90
CA SER A 342 11.53 -8.53 14.71
C SER A 342 10.07 -8.08 14.56
N VAL A 343 9.87 -6.75 14.51
CA VAL A 343 8.56 -6.10 14.41
C VAL A 343 7.68 -6.72 13.31
N LEU A 344 8.26 -7.04 12.14
CA LEU A 344 7.55 -7.68 11.03
C LEU A 344 7.00 -9.05 11.41
N ASN A 345 7.87 -9.96 11.87
CA ASN A 345 7.49 -11.34 12.14
C ASN A 345 6.51 -11.42 13.33
N LEU A 346 6.69 -10.58 14.35
CA LEU A 346 5.77 -10.49 15.49
C LEU A 346 4.39 -9.95 15.07
N GLY A 347 4.36 -8.87 14.27
CA GLY A 347 3.13 -8.30 13.74
C GLY A 347 2.36 -9.30 12.87
N MET A 348 3.03 -9.90 11.88
CA MET A 348 2.40 -10.88 11.01
C MET A 348 1.96 -12.15 11.76
N GLY A 349 2.71 -12.60 12.77
CA GLY A 349 2.30 -13.72 13.63
C GLY A 349 0.98 -13.46 14.37
N VAL A 350 0.80 -12.25 14.90
CA VAL A 350 -0.47 -11.81 15.52
C VAL A 350 -1.60 -11.73 14.48
N VAL A 351 -1.33 -11.17 13.30
CA VAL A 351 -2.28 -11.08 12.18
C VAL A 351 -2.78 -12.47 11.76
N ILE A 352 -1.87 -13.40 11.47
CA ILE A 352 -2.19 -14.78 11.07
C ILE A 352 -3.01 -15.50 12.15
N THR A 353 -2.66 -15.29 13.43
CA THR A 353 -3.40 -15.89 14.55
C THR A 353 -4.83 -15.37 14.64
N LEU A 354 -5.02 -14.04 14.53
CA LEU A 354 -6.35 -13.41 14.56
C LEU A 354 -7.21 -13.81 13.36
N TYR A 355 -6.62 -13.91 12.17
CA TYR A 355 -7.32 -14.35 10.96
C TYR A 355 -7.73 -15.81 11.01
N THR A 356 -6.83 -16.67 11.49
CA THR A 356 -7.12 -18.09 11.70
C THR A 356 -8.23 -18.27 12.73
N PHE A 357 -8.23 -17.49 13.81
CA PHE A 357 -9.27 -17.49 14.84
C PHE A 357 -10.63 -17.06 14.29
N VAL A 358 -10.72 -15.90 13.63
CA VAL A 358 -11.99 -15.40 13.07
C VAL A 358 -12.48 -16.31 11.92
N GLY A 359 -11.59 -16.80 11.07
CA GLY A 359 -11.94 -17.73 9.99
C GLY A 359 -12.47 -19.07 10.50
N PHE A 360 -11.76 -19.70 11.43
CA PHE A 360 -12.16 -20.99 12.02
C PHE A 360 -13.50 -20.88 12.76
N PHE A 361 -13.64 -19.92 13.68
CA PHE A 361 -14.87 -19.79 14.48
C PHE A 361 -16.04 -19.23 13.67
N GLY A 362 -15.79 -18.34 12.70
CA GLY A 362 -16.83 -17.86 11.78
C GLY A 362 -17.39 -18.98 10.91
N TYR A 363 -16.53 -19.80 10.28
CA TYR A 363 -16.99 -20.96 9.51
C TYR A 363 -17.61 -22.05 10.41
N LEU A 364 -17.10 -22.25 11.63
CA LEU A 364 -17.74 -23.15 12.59
C LEU A 364 -19.17 -22.69 12.89
N LYS A 365 -19.40 -21.39 13.13
CA LYS A 365 -20.72 -20.83 13.43
C LYS A 365 -21.66 -20.91 12.24
N TYR A 366 -21.27 -20.44 11.05
CA TYR A 366 -22.19 -20.27 9.92
C TYR A 366 -22.18 -21.40 8.88
N GLY A 367 -21.13 -22.21 8.82
CA GLY A 367 -21.05 -23.37 7.90
C GLY A 367 -21.25 -22.97 6.43
N SER A 368 -22.17 -23.66 5.75
CA SER A 368 -22.51 -23.39 4.34
C SER A 368 -23.19 -22.05 4.09
N GLU A 369 -23.73 -21.38 5.11
CA GLU A 369 -24.38 -20.07 4.98
C GLU A 369 -23.38 -18.90 5.08
N THR A 370 -22.08 -19.19 5.25
CA THR A 370 -21.04 -18.18 5.38
C THR A 370 -20.98 -17.28 4.14
N ALA A 371 -21.28 -16.00 4.31
CA ALA A 371 -21.25 -14.99 3.26
C ALA A 371 -19.82 -14.46 3.05
N GLY A 372 -19.60 -13.69 1.97
CA GLY A 372 -18.29 -13.09 1.66
C GLY A 372 -17.72 -12.19 2.78
N SER A 373 -18.57 -11.73 3.71
CA SER A 373 -18.14 -11.11 4.95
C SER A 373 -18.95 -11.61 6.14
N ILE A 374 -18.27 -11.87 7.25
CA ILE A 374 -18.85 -12.22 8.56
C ILE A 374 -19.90 -11.22 9.05
N THR A 375 -19.76 -9.95 8.68
CA THR A 375 -20.73 -8.90 9.04
C THR A 375 -22.10 -9.12 8.41
N LEU A 376 -22.14 -9.73 7.22
CA LEU A 376 -23.37 -10.03 6.50
C LEU A 376 -24.14 -11.20 7.13
N ASN A 377 -23.43 -12.09 7.85
CA ASN A 377 -24.01 -13.22 8.59
C ASN A 377 -24.56 -12.87 9.98
N LEU A 378 -24.28 -11.67 10.50
CA LEU A 378 -24.86 -11.23 11.78
C LEU A 378 -26.39 -11.06 11.65
N PRO A 379 -27.18 -11.48 12.65
CA PRO A 379 -28.65 -11.36 12.62
C PRO A 379 -29.09 -9.90 12.46
N VAL A 380 -30.06 -9.62 11.61
CA VAL A 380 -30.56 -8.25 11.38
C VAL A 380 -31.60 -7.82 12.42
N GLU A 381 -32.17 -8.78 13.16
CA GLU A 381 -33.22 -8.58 14.15
C GLU A 381 -32.69 -7.97 15.46
N ASP A 382 -31.40 -8.19 15.76
CA ASP A 382 -30.74 -7.67 16.94
C ASP A 382 -30.09 -6.30 16.67
N LYS A 383 -30.49 -5.30 17.45
CA LYS A 383 -29.96 -3.92 17.38
C LYS A 383 -28.46 -3.87 17.62
N LEU A 384 -27.89 -4.78 18.43
CA LEU A 384 -26.45 -4.84 18.65
C LEU A 384 -25.73 -5.30 17.36
N ALA A 385 -26.23 -6.31 16.68
CA ALA A 385 -25.71 -6.78 15.39
C ALA A 385 -25.89 -5.75 14.26
N GLN A 386 -27.03 -5.06 14.18
CA GLN A 386 -27.23 -3.91 13.29
C GLN A 386 -26.17 -2.82 13.54
N SER A 387 -25.90 -2.50 14.81
CA SER A 387 -24.89 -1.50 15.16
C SER A 387 -23.50 -1.89 14.65
N VAL A 388 -23.13 -3.17 14.71
CA VAL A 388 -21.85 -3.68 14.19
C VAL A 388 -21.75 -3.51 12.67
N LYS A 389 -22.80 -3.90 11.92
CA LYS A 389 -22.87 -3.72 10.46
C LYS A 389 -22.61 -2.25 10.08
N LEU A 390 -23.28 -1.31 10.75
CA LEU A 390 -23.11 0.13 10.51
C LEU A 390 -21.75 0.66 10.97
N MET A 391 -21.25 0.27 12.15
CA MET A 391 -19.95 0.71 12.68
C MET A 391 -18.81 0.31 11.75
N ILE A 392 -18.80 -0.93 11.27
CA ILE A 392 -17.76 -1.44 10.36
C ILE A 392 -17.92 -0.83 8.96
N ALA A 393 -19.15 -0.61 8.48
CA ALA A 393 -19.40 0.10 7.23
C ALA A 393 -18.87 1.55 7.27
N ILE A 394 -19.12 2.30 8.36
CA ILE A 394 -18.59 3.65 8.57
C ILE A 394 -17.05 3.64 8.68
N ALA A 395 -16.47 2.63 9.35
CA ALA A 395 -15.02 2.46 9.42
C ALA A 395 -14.39 2.26 8.04
N ILE A 396 -14.96 1.37 7.23
CA ILE A 396 -14.45 1.08 5.87
C ILE A 396 -14.67 2.27 4.94
N PHE A 397 -15.78 3.00 5.08
CA PHE A 397 -16.04 4.24 4.33
C PHE A 397 -14.93 5.30 4.55
N PHE A 398 -14.51 5.54 5.80
CA PHE A 398 -13.38 6.45 6.06
C PHE A 398 -12.03 5.84 5.64
N THR A 399 -11.87 4.52 5.75
CA THR A 399 -10.64 3.82 5.32
C THR A 399 -10.43 3.89 3.81
N PHE A 400 -11.50 3.84 3.00
CA PHE A 400 -11.46 4.07 1.54
C PHE A 400 -10.74 5.38 1.21
N THR A 401 -11.09 6.48 1.88
CA THR A 401 -10.54 7.81 1.58
C THR A 401 -9.03 7.88 1.86
N LEU A 402 -8.53 7.10 2.83
CA LEU A 402 -7.10 6.96 3.13
C LEU A 402 -6.39 6.05 2.12
N GLN A 403 -6.94 4.87 1.85
CA GLN A 403 -6.35 3.90 0.94
C GLN A 403 -6.24 4.48 -0.49
N PHE A 404 -7.27 5.21 -0.93
CA PHE A 404 -7.34 5.91 -2.21
C PHE A 404 -6.24 6.97 -2.41
N TYR A 405 -5.70 7.56 -1.34
CA TYR A 405 -4.62 8.55 -1.46
C TYR A 405 -3.36 7.95 -2.09
N VAL A 406 -3.03 6.70 -1.76
CA VAL A 406 -1.81 6.03 -2.22
C VAL A 406 -1.79 5.81 -3.74
N PRO A 407 -2.75 5.11 -4.39
CA PRO A 407 -2.75 4.93 -5.84
C PRO A 407 -2.90 6.28 -6.56
N MET A 408 -3.71 7.20 -6.03
CA MET A 408 -3.81 8.57 -6.57
C MET A 408 -2.44 9.27 -6.61
N SER A 409 -1.64 9.16 -5.54
CA SER A 409 -0.30 9.76 -5.50
C SER A 409 0.68 9.11 -6.49
N ILE A 410 0.60 7.79 -6.68
CA ILE A 410 1.44 7.03 -7.63
C ILE A 410 1.10 7.43 -9.07
N ILE A 411 -0.19 7.41 -9.44
CA ILE A 411 -0.67 7.79 -10.77
C ILE A 411 -0.34 9.26 -11.04
N TRP A 412 -0.57 10.16 -10.07
CA TRP A 412 -0.28 11.58 -10.22
C TRP A 412 1.20 11.85 -10.49
N LYS A 413 2.11 11.25 -9.71
CA LYS A 413 3.56 11.38 -9.94
C LYS A 413 3.97 10.89 -11.34
N GLY A 414 3.33 9.84 -11.85
CA GLY A 414 3.56 9.33 -13.21
C GLY A 414 3.07 10.24 -14.35
N ILE A 415 2.11 11.13 -14.10
CA ILE A 415 1.46 11.96 -15.12
C ILE A 415 1.79 13.46 -14.99
N GLN A 416 2.04 13.98 -13.79
CA GLN A 416 2.23 15.42 -13.51
C GLN A 416 3.25 16.11 -14.42
N HIS A 417 4.35 15.42 -14.76
CA HIS A 417 5.42 15.95 -15.62
C HIS A 417 5.02 16.11 -17.09
N LYS A 418 3.90 15.51 -17.52
CA LYS A 418 3.31 15.66 -18.86
C LYS A 418 2.25 16.78 -18.93
N ILE A 419 1.89 17.37 -17.78
CA ILE A 419 0.82 18.37 -17.67
C ILE A 419 1.43 19.74 -17.40
N ALA A 420 1.02 20.74 -18.18
CA ALA A 420 1.44 22.14 -17.99
C ALA A 420 1.09 22.63 -16.57
N PRO A 421 1.99 23.37 -15.88
CA PRO A 421 1.87 23.70 -14.46
C PRO A 421 0.55 24.42 -14.10
N GLU A 422 0.08 25.30 -14.98
CA GLU A 422 -1.19 26.03 -14.83
C GLU A 422 -2.41 25.10 -14.71
N LYS A 423 -2.38 23.93 -15.36
CA LYS A 423 -3.50 22.98 -15.39
C LYS A 423 -3.38 21.88 -14.34
N GLN A 424 -2.24 21.77 -13.64
CA GLN A 424 -1.97 20.67 -12.71
C GLN A 424 -3.04 20.54 -11.60
N ASN A 425 -3.44 21.64 -10.96
CA ASN A 425 -4.47 21.57 -9.91
C ASN A 425 -5.81 21.03 -10.43
N TRP A 426 -6.31 21.53 -11.57
CA TRP A 426 -7.57 21.05 -12.15
C TRP A 426 -7.46 19.60 -12.62
N SER A 427 -6.35 19.22 -13.25
CA SER A 427 -6.10 17.85 -13.68
C SER A 427 -5.98 16.86 -12.50
N GLU A 428 -5.42 17.27 -11.36
CA GLU A 428 -5.38 16.42 -10.16
C GLU A 428 -6.80 16.17 -9.63
N TYR A 429 -7.66 17.19 -9.57
CA TYR A 429 -9.05 17.03 -9.15
C TYR A 429 -9.86 16.18 -10.14
N ALA A 430 -9.70 16.42 -11.45
CA ALA A 430 -10.35 15.61 -12.49
C ALA A 430 -9.92 14.13 -12.41
N LEU A 431 -8.64 13.86 -12.16
CA LEU A 431 -8.12 12.51 -11.96
C LEU A 431 -8.70 11.85 -10.69
N ARG A 432 -8.78 12.57 -9.56
CA ARG A 432 -9.41 12.07 -8.32
C ARG A 432 -10.86 11.65 -8.55
N VAL A 433 -11.67 12.54 -9.14
CA VAL A 433 -13.08 12.26 -9.44
C VAL A 433 -13.20 11.09 -10.43
N GLY A 434 -12.41 11.09 -11.50
CA GLY A 434 -12.42 10.02 -12.50
C GLY A 434 -12.06 8.64 -11.93
N LEU A 435 -11.08 8.57 -11.03
CA LEU A 435 -10.69 7.32 -10.37
C LEU A 435 -11.75 6.83 -9.37
N VAL A 436 -12.38 7.71 -8.58
CA VAL A 436 -13.47 7.28 -7.67
C VAL A 436 -14.70 6.83 -8.45
N VAL A 437 -15.05 7.51 -9.55
CA VAL A 437 -16.12 7.08 -10.46
C VAL A 437 -15.78 5.74 -11.13
N LEU A 438 -14.52 5.51 -11.49
CA LEU A 438 -14.05 4.21 -11.99
C LEU A 438 -14.20 3.11 -10.93
N CYS A 439 -13.82 3.36 -9.67
CA CYS A 439 -14.05 2.41 -8.57
C CYS A 439 -15.55 2.09 -8.41
N GLY A 440 -16.41 3.11 -8.45
CA GLY A 440 -17.86 2.94 -8.40
C GLY A 440 -18.41 2.13 -9.57
N ALA A 441 -17.95 2.38 -10.79
CA ALA A 441 -18.36 1.64 -11.98
C ALA A 441 -17.94 0.16 -11.91
N ILE A 442 -16.72 -0.13 -11.43
CA ILE A 442 -16.22 -1.50 -11.25
C ILE A 442 -17.01 -2.21 -10.13
N ALA A 443 -17.27 -1.54 -9.00
CA ALA A 443 -18.07 -2.10 -7.90
C ALA A 443 -19.54 -2.37 -8.29
N VAL A 444 -20.13 -1.51 -9.14
CA VAL A 444 -21.47 -1.74 -9.72
C VAL A 444 -21.48 -2.89 -10.72
N ALA A 445 -20.38 -3.09 -11.46
CA ALA A 445 -20.23 -4.22 -12.36
C ALA A 445 -20.05 -5.54 -11.59
N LEU A 446 -19.22 -5.57 -10.55
CA LEU A 446 -18.86 -6.76 -9.77
C LEU A 446 -19.34 -6.62 -8.30
N PRO A 447 -20.66 -6.76 -8.03
CA PRO A 447 -21.23 -6.54 -6.70
C PRO A 447 -21.00 -7.70 -5.72
N ASN A 448 -20.46 -8.83 -6.17
CA ASN A 448 -20.26 -10.01 -5.34
C ASN A 448 -18.88 -9.99 -4.66
N LEU A 449 -18.91 -9.76 -3.35
CA LEU A 449 -17.74 -9.46 -2.54
C LEU A 449 -16.74 -10.63 -2.45
N GLY A 450 -17.22 -11.87 -2.46
CA GLY A 450 -16.38 -13.07 -2.30
C GLY A 450 -15.43 -13.33 -3.48
N PRO A 451 -15.95 -13.54 -4.70
CA PRO A 451 -15.14 -13.74 -5.89
C PRO A 451 -14.24 -12.53 -6.18
N PHE A 452 -14.69 -11.31 -5.85
CA PHE A 452 -13.91 -10.09 -6.06
C PHE A 452 -12.66 -10.04 -5.14
N ILE A 453 -12.84 -10.31 -3.85
CA ILE A 453 -11.72 -10.40 -2.89
C ILE A 453 -10.69 -11.43 -3.37
N SER A 454 -11.16 -12.61 -3.79
CA SER A 454 -10.27 -13.67 -4.23
C SER A 454 -9.53 -13.32 -5.52
N LEU A 455 -10.21 -12.68 -6.48
CA LEU A 455 -9.61 -12.20 -7.73
C LEU A 455 -8.49 -11.19 -7.49
N ILE A 456 -8.69 -10.19 -6.63
CA ILE A 456 -7.66 -9.19 -6.31
C ILE A 456 -6.46 -9.85 -5.60
N GLY A 457 -6.70 -10.70 -4.61
CA GLY A 457 -5.63 -11.43 -3.91
C GLY A 457 -4.83 -12.36 -4.84
N ALA A 458 -5.53 -13.13 -5.68
CA ALA A 458 -4.92 -14.05 -6.64
C ALA A 458 -4.08 -13.31 -7.69
N VAL A 459 -4.60 -12.23 -8.30
CA VAL A 459 -3.91 -11.48 -9.35
C VAL A 459 -2.79 -10.61 -8.79
N CYS A 460 -3.11 -9.73 -7.83
CA CYS A 460 -2.20 -8.68 -7.40
C CYS A 460 -1.20 -9.19 -6.38
N LEU A 461 -1.68 -9.85 -5.33
CA LEU A 461 -0.84 -10.25 -4.20
C LEU A 461 -0.09 -11.57 -4.44
N SER A 462 -0.50 -12.43 -5.38
CA SER A 462 0.43 -13.48 -5.85
C SER A 462 1.64 -12.89 -6.57
N THR A 463 1.41 -11.86 -7.39
CA THR A 463 2.46 -11.15 -8.13
C THR A 463 3.36 -10.36 -7.18
N LEU A 464 2.78 -9.47 -6.39
CA LEU A 464 3.49 -8.59 -5.47
C LEU A 464 4.02 -9.31 -4.24
N GLY A 465 3.21 -10.17 -3.62
CA GLY A 465 3.51 -10.81 -2.34
C GLY A 465 4.48 -11.98 -2.41
N MET A 466 4.52 -12.73 -3.52
CA MET A 466 5.38 -13.93 -3.65
C MET A 466 6.32 -13.89 -4.86
N ILE A 467 5.80 -13.66 -6.07
CA ILE A 467 6.59 -13.76 -7.31
C ILE A 467 7.70 -12.71 -7.33
N VAL A 468 7.36 -11.42 -7.16
CA VAL A 468 8.33 -10.32 -7.24
C VAL A 468 9.42 -10.41 -6.15
N PRO A 469 9.14 -10.61 -4.85
CA PRO A 469 10.15 -10.76 -3.81
C PRO A 469 11.12 -11.92 -4.07
N SER A 470 10.62 -13.04 -4.60
CA SER A 470 11.43 -14.21 -4.95
C SER A 470 12.37 -13.92 -6.12
N ILE A 471 11.91 -13.18 -7.14
CA ILE A 471 12.76 -12.73 -8.26
C ILE A 471 13.81 -11.71 -7.78
N ILE A 472 13.43 -10.78 -6.89
CA ILE A 472 14.34 -9.80 -6.29
C ILE A 472 15.49 -10.51 -5.55
N GLU A 473 15.20 -11.53 -4.74
CA GLU A 473 16.26 -12.28 -4.04
C GLU A 473 17.18 -13.02 -5.02
N LEU A 474 16.63 -13.64 -6.07
CA LEU A 474 17.41 -14.31 -7.12
C LEU A 474 18.35 -13.36 -7.87
N ALA A 475 17.95 -12.10 -8.04
CA ALA A 475 18.77 -11.07 -8.67
C ALA A 475 19.86 -10.55 -7.71
N VAL A 476 19.50 -10.20 -6.47
CA VAL A 476 20.44 -9.62 -5.47
C VAL A 476 21.51 -10.64 -5.04
N TYR A 477 21.18 -11.93 -4.95
CA TYR A 477 22.12 -12.99 -4.54
C TYR A 477 22.83 -13.68 -5.72
N HIS A 478 22.85 -13.09 -6.92
CA HIS A 478 23.45 -13.71 -8.10
C HIS A 478 24.98 -13.92 -7.97
N GLU A 479 25.73 -12.86 -7.65
CA GLU A 479 27.19 -12.90 -7.54
C GLU A 479 27.62 -13.20 -6.09
N ASP A 480 27.54 -12.22 -5.20
CA ASP A 480 27.92 -12.34 -3.79
C ASP A 480 26.70 -12.34 -2.85
N PRO A 481 26.60 -13.23 -1.84
CA PRO A 481 27.38 -14.45 -1.59
C PRO A 481 26.84 -15.69 -2.37
N GLY A 482 26.34 -15.48 -3.59
CA GLY A 482 25.78 -16.53 -4.46
C GLY A 482 24.52 -17.24 -3.96
N TYR A 483 24.09 -18.28 -4.70
CA TYR A 483 22.89 -19.08 -4.37
C TYR A 483 23.04 -20.04 -3.17
N GLY A 484 24.23 -20.07 -2.55
CA GLY A 484 24.56 -20.90 -1.38
C GLY A 484 24.86 -22.37 -1.71
N ARG A 485 25.17 -23.17 -0.69
CA ARG A 485 25.40 -24.63 -0.85
C ARG A 485 24.19 -25.29 -1.52
N PHE A 486 24.46 -26.18 -2.48
CA PHE A 486 23.47 -26.91 -3.28
C PHE A 486 22.43 -26.02 -4.01
N ASN A 487 22.73 -24.73 -4.22
CA ASN A 487 21.79 -23.76 -4.79
C ASN A 487 20.43 -23.71 -4.06
N TRP A 488 20.40 -23.91 -2.74
CA TRP A 488 19.16 -23.91 -1.95
C TRP A 488 18.30 -22.65 -2.19
N ARG A 489 18.92 -21.46 -2.31
CA ARG A 489 18.18 -20.22 -2.62
C ARG A 489 17.49 -20.27 -3.99
N LEU A 490 18.08 -20.95 -4.98
CA LEU A 490 17.49 -21.11 -6.30
C LEU A 490 16.21 -21.96 -6.21
N TRP A 491 16.33 -23.18 -5.70
CA TRP A 491 15.19 -24.12 -5.59
C TRP A 491 14.04 -23.55 -4.77
N LYS A 492 14.36 -22.91 -3.63
CA LYS A 492 13.39 -22.27 -2.76
C LYS A 492 12.62 -21.13 -3.46
N ASN A 493 13.31 -20.26 -4.21
CA ASN A 493 12.65 -19.17 -4.94
C ASN A 493 11.91 -19.65 -6.19
N VAL A 494 12.42 -20.69 -6.88
CA VAL A 494 11.68 -21.37 -7.96
C VAL A 494 10.38 -21.94 -7.43
N PHE A 495 10.39 -22.59 -6.25
CA PHE A 495 9.17 -23.07 -5.60
C PHE A 495 8.19 -21.92 -5.29
N LEU A 496 8.64 -20.83 -4.68
CA LEU A 496 7.78 -19.67 -4.36
C LEU A 496 7.20 -19.01 -5.62
N ILE A 497 7.99 -18.88 -6.69
CA ILE A 497 7.53 -18.36 -7.99
C ILE A 497 6.48 -19.30 -8.61
N CYS A 498 6.73 -20.61 -8.63
CA CYS A 498 5.78 -21.58 -9.16
C CYS A 498 4.47 -21.61 -8.35
N PHE A 499 4.57 -21.56 -7.01
CA PHE A 499 3.43 -21.50 -6.11
C PHE A 499 2.59 -20.23 -6.34
N GLY A 500 3.23 -19.07 -6.46
CA GLY A 500 2.57 -17.82 -6.82
C GLY A 500 1.95 -17.83 -8.22
N ILE A 501 2.59 -18.45 -9.21
CA ILE A 501 2.02 -18.58 -10.58
C ILE A 501 0.81 -19.51 -10.57
N ILE A 502 0.87 -20.64 -9.86
CA ILE A 502 -0.27 -21.55 -9.70
C ILE A 502 -1.44 -20.79 -9.06
N GLY A 503 -1.20 -20.12 -7.93
CA GLY A 503 -2.21 -19.32 -7.24
C GLY A 503 -2.80 -18.19 -8.08
N PHE A 504 -1.97 -17.49 -8.86
CA PHE A 504 -2.42 -16.49 -9.84
C PHE A 504 -3.36 -17.11 -10.88
N VAL A 505 -2.93 -18.19 -11.55
CA VAL A 505 -3.70 -18.79 -12.65
C VAL A 505 -4.98 -19.43 -12.15
N THR A 506 -4.90 -20.26 -11.09
CA THR A 506 -6.07 -20.99 -10.59
C THR A 506 -7.05 -20.06 -9.88
N GLY A 507 -6.58 -19.12 -9.07
CA GLY A 507 -7.44 -18.15 -8.39
C GLY A 507 -8.18 -17.26 -9.40
N THR A 508 -7.46 -16.68 -10.36
CA THR A 508 -8.08 -15.89 -11.44
C THR A 508 -9.11 -16.69 -12.22
N TYR A 509 -8.80 -17.94 -12.58
CA TYR A 509 -9.70 -18.81 -13.32
C TYR A 509 -11.00 -19.11 -12.55
N VAL A 510 -10.89 -19.52 -11.28
CA VAL A 510 -12.08 -19.86 -10.49
C VAL A 510 -12.92 -18.63 -10.17
N SER A 511 -12.31 -17.50 -9.80
CA SER A 511 -13.08 -16.25 -9.54
C SER A 511 -13.81 -15.74 -10.80
N ILE A 512 -13.23 -15.90 -11.99
CA ILE A 512 -13.92 -15.56 -13.25
C ILE A 512 -15.09 -16.52 -13.52
N LEU A 513 -14.96 -17.82 -13.21
CA LEU A 513 -16.07 -18.76 -13.34
C LEU A 513 -17.24 -18.43 -12.38
N GLU A 514 -16.95 -18.05 -11.14
CA GLU A 514 -17.98 -17.62 -10.19
C GLU A 514 -18.73 -16.37 -10.68
N PHE A 515 -18.01 -15.36 -11.15
CA PHE A 515 -18.66 -14.19 -11.76
C PHE A 515 -19.48 -14.57 -13.00
N HIS A 516 -18.97 -15.45 -13.87
CA HIS A 516 -19.73 -15.90 -15.04
C HIS A 516 -21.02 -16.63 -14.62
N ALA A 517 -20.97 -17.47 -13.58
CA ALA A 517 -22.15 -18.15 -13.04
C ALA A 517 -23.20 -17.12 -12.57
N GLU A 518 -22.78 -16.09 -11.84
CA GLU A 518 -23.64 -15.00 -11.35
C GLU A 518 -24.32 -14.22 -12.48
N PHE A 519 -23.63 -13.91 -13.58
CA PHE A 519 -24.23 -13.22 -14.73
C PHE A 519 -25.07 -14.12 -15.66
N SER A 520 -25.02 -15.44 -15.46
CA SER A 520 -25.79 -16.41 -16.25
C SER A 520 -27.16 -16.77 -15.66
N HIS A 521 -27.47 -16.24 -14.47
CA HIS A 521 -28.74 -16.32 -13.77
C HIS A 521 -29.49 -14.97 -13.79
#